data_AF-A0A961NF01-F1
#
_entry.id   AF-A0A961NF01-F1
#
_cell.length_a   1.000
_cell.length_b   1.000
_cell.length_c   1.000
_cell.angle_alpha   90.00
_cell.angle_beta   90.00
_cell.angle_gamma   90.00
#
_symmetry.space_group_name_H-M   'P 1'
#
loop_
_entity.id
_entity.type
_entity.pdbx_description
1 polymer ?
#
loop_
_entity_poly.entity_id
_entity_poly.type
_entity_poly.pdbx_seq_one_letter_code
_entity_poly.pdbx_strand_id
1 'polypeptide(L)'
;MQHADKRAEHLGWVEAALQAANPALSHFRISAQSHYGPPDRLAFVDVFGLEGDRTRRRQIRAEASDMLRRLGYVVELEPGRDIYDVTPLRPTSAHDQMRMLNCLRAALDRHIQI
;
A
#
# COMPACT_ATOMS: atom_id res chain seq x y z
N MET A 1 24.72 -1.84 -0.43
CA MET A 1 23.87 -2.58 0.52
C MET A 1 22.48 -2.69 -0.11
N GLN A 2 22.12 -3.84 -0.70
CA GLN A 2 20.75 -4.02 -1.21
C GLN A 2 19.80 -3.92 -0.02
N HIS A 3 19.01 -2.85 0.04
CA HIS A 3 17.88 -2.82 0.97
C HIS A 3 16.92 -3.92 0.52
N ALA A 4 16.49 -4.78 1.44
CA ALA A 4 15.47 -5.78 1.14
C ALA A 4 14.25 -5.05 0.56
N ASP A 5 13.66 -5.60 -0.51
CA ASP A 5 12.47 -5.02 -1.13
C ASP A 5 11.31 -4.99 -0.12
N LYS A 6 10.89 -3.79 0.26
CA LYS A 6 9.85 -3.54 1.26
C LYS A 6 8.47 -3.31 0.68
N ARG A 7 8.31 -3.29 -0.66
CA ARG A 7 7.03 -2.93 -1.30
C ARG A 7 5.90 -3.84 -0.88
N ALA A 8 6.09 -5.15 -0.95
CA ALA A 8 5.07 -6.13 -0.58
C ALA A 8 4.69 -6.01 0.92
N GLU A 9 5.66 -5.77 1.79
CA GLU A 9 5.44 -5.56 3.23
C GLU A 9 4.65 -4.27 3.50
N HIS A 10 5.09 -3.14 2.94
CA HIS A 10 4.43 -1.84 3.11
C HIS A 10 3.02 -1.83 2.52
N LEU A 11 2.80 -2.47 1.37
CA LEU A 11 1.46 -2.66 0.81
C LEU A 11 0.56 -3.47 1.75
N GLY A 12 1.12 -4.50 2.40
CA GLY A 12 0.41 -5.27 3.40
C GLY A 12 -0.04 -4.42 4.58
N TRP A 13 0.87 -3.57 5.09
CA TRP A 13 0.58 -2.65 6.19
C TRP A 13 -0.55 -1.67 5.82
N VAL A 14 -0.49 -1.10 4.61
CA VAL A 14 -1.50 -0.19 4.08
C VAL A 14 -2.84 -0.90 3.89
N GLU A 15 -2.87 -2.12 3.33
CA GLU A 15 -4.10 -2.92 3.20
C GLU A 15 -4.76 -3.14 4.57
N ALA A 16 -3.98 -3.58 5.56
CA ALA A 16 -4.46 -3.85 6.91
C ALA A 16 -5.04 -2.59 7.58
N ALA A 17 -4.40 -1.43 7.38
CA ALA A 17 -4.85 -0.16 7.94
C ALA A 17 -6.15 0.32 7.29
N LEU A 18 -6.26 0.24 5.97
CA LEU A 18 -7.47 0.62 5.24
C LEU A 18 -8.65 -0.28 5.63
N GLN A 19 -8.42 -1.59 5.78
CA GLN A 19 -9.44 -2.53 6.25
C GLN A 19 -9.88 -2.23 7.68
N ALA A 20 -8.94 -1.93 8.59
CA ALA A 20 -9.26 -1.55 9.96
C ALA A 20 -10.06 -0.25 10.05
N ALA A 21 -9.76 0.73 9.18
CA ALA A 21 -10.51 1.99 9.09
C ALA A 21 -11.89 1.84 8.42
N ASN A 22 -12.10 0.77 7.65
CA ASN A 22 -13.33 0.51 6.91
C ASN A 22 -13.88 -0.91 7.21
N PRO A 23 -14.29 -1.21 8.46
CA PRO A 23 -14.70 -2.55 8.86
C PRO A 23 -15.92 -3.07 8.09
N ALA A 24 -16.80 -2.18 7.62
CA ALA A 24 -17.94 -2.52 6.77
C ALA A 24 -17.54 -2.98 5.35
N LEU A 25 -16.27 -2.79 4.95
CA LEU A 25 -15.75 -3.12 3.63
C LEU A 25 -14.61 -4.15 3.72
N SER A 26 -14.65 -5.07 4.68
CA SER A 26 -13.56 -6.01 4.99
C SER A 26 -13.09 -6.92 3.85
N HIS A 27 -13.79 -6.96 2.71
CA HIS A 27 -13.49 -7.84 1.60
C HIS A 27 -12.66 -7.20 0.47
N PHE A 28 -12.48 -5.88 0.47
CA PHE A 28 -11.62 -5.27 -0.56
C PHE A 28 -10.16 -5.67 -0.36
N ARG A 29 -9.42 -5.72 -1.45
CA ARG A 29 -7.98 -5.98 -1.48
C ARG A 29 -7.27 -4.91 -2.29
N ILE A 30 -6.00 -4.70 -2.01
CA ILE A 30 -5.15 -3.86 -2.85
C ILE A 30 -3.98 -4.65 -3.43
N SER A 31 -3.42 -4.16 -4.53
CA SER A 31 -2.08 -4.48 -5.01
C SER A 31 -1.46 -3.21 -5.57
N ALA A 32 -0.21 -3.28 -6.02
CA ALA A 32 0.38 -2.18 -6.76
C ALA A 32 1.06 -2.68 -8.02
N GLN A 33 1.14 -1.79 -9.01
CA GLN A 33 2.03 -1.95 -10.14
C GLN A 33 3.29 -1.15 -9.85
N SER A 34 4.45 -1.75 -10.04
CA SER A 34 5.75 -1.12 -9.83
C SER A 34 6.51 -1.00 -11.13
N HIS A 35 7.25 0.08 -11.28
CA HIS A 35 8.20 0.23 -12.39
C HIS A 35 9.39 -0.71 -12.21
N TYR A 36 9.92 -1.23 -13.31
CA TYR A 36 11.28 -1.77 -13.31
C TYR A 36 12.30 -0.65 -13.05
N GLY A 37 13.16 -0.84 -12.04
CA GLY A 37 14.13 0.16 -11.60
C GLY A 37 14.14 0.34 -10.07
N PRO A 38 14.26 1.59 -9.57
CA PRO A 38 14.33 1.87 -8.14
C PRO A 38 13.13 1.30 -7.35
N PRO A 39 13.36 0.72 -6.16
CA PRO A 39 12.31 0.04 -5.39
C PRO A 39 11.30 1.00 -4.73
N ASP A 40 11.55 2.31 -4.77
CA ASP A 40 10.68 3.37 -4.23
C ASP A 40 9.65 3.89 -5.27
N ARG A 41 9.55 3.26 -6.44
CA ARG A 41 8.75 3.74 -7.59
C ARG A 41 7.57 2.81 -7.90
N LEU A 42 6.38 3.23 -7.51
CA LEU A 42 5.12 2.57 -7.86
C LEU A 42 4.43 3.32 -9.00
N ALA A 43 3.94 2.59 -9.99
CA ALA A 43 3.16 3.13 -11.10
C ALA A 43 1.72 3.42 -10.70
N PHE A 44 1.11 2.49 -9.96
CA PHE A 44 -0.32 2.54 -9.64
C PHE A 44 -0.69 1.65 -8.45
N VAL A 45 -1.82 1.96 -7.81
CA VAL A 45 -2.45 1.12 -6.77
C VAL A 45 -3.78 0.59 -7.27
N ASP A 46 -3.89 -0.72 -7.34
CA ASP A 46 -5.12 -1.42 -7.70
C ASP A 46 -5.96 -1.73 -6.46
N VAL A 47 -7.28 -1.68 -6.65
CA VAL A 47 -8.26 -1.91 -5.58
C VAL A 47 -9.34 -2.84 -6.14
N PHE A 48 -9.49 -4.00 -5.51
CA PHE A 48 -10.40 -5.08 -5.91
C PHE A 48 -11.52 -5.27 -4.89
N GLY A 49 -12.64 -5.88 -5.30
CA GLY A 49 -13.79 -6.16 -4.43
C GLY A 49 -14.71 -4.96 -4.20
N LEU A 50 -14.55 -3.90 -5.00
CA LEU A 50 -15.36 -2.67 -5.00
C LEU A 50 -15.78 -2.29 -6.43
N GLU A 51 -16.10 -3.28 -7.27
CA GLU A 51 -16.38 -3.09 -8.69
C GLU A 51 -17.61 -2.19 -8.91
N GLY A 52 -18.66 -2.39 -8.10
CA GLY A 52 -19.91 -1.63 -8.15
C GLY A 52 -19.88 -0.23 -7.52
N ASP A 53 -18.82 0.12 -6.77
CA ASP A 53 -18.69 1.42 -6.10
C ASP A 53 -17.41 2.15 -6.55
N ARG A 54 -17.53 2.86 -7.68
CA ARG A 54 -16.41 3.61 -8.28
C ARG A 54 -15.92 4.72 -7.36
N THR A 55 -16.81 5.39 -6.63
CA THR A 55 -16.46 6.50 -5.74
C THR A 55 -15.63 5.98 -4.57
N ARG A 56 -16.08 4.92 -3.92
CA ARG A 56 -15.33 4.29 -2.82
C ARG A 56 -14.01 3.70 -3.29
N ARG A 57 -13.99 3.04 -4.45
CA ARG A 57 -12.75 2.53 -5.04
C ARG A 57 -11.71 3.63 -5.27
N ARG A 58 -12.15 4.80 -5.77
CA ARG A 58 -11.27 5.97 -5.95
C ARG A 58 -10.76 6.51 -4.62
N GLN A 59 -11.61 6.58 -3.60
CA GLN A 59 -11.24 7.04 -2.27
C GLN A 59 -10.17 6.13 -1.63
N ILE A 60 -10.42 4.81 -1.59
CA ILE A 60 -9.48 3.82 -1.04
C ILE A 60 -8.13 3.89 -1.76
N ARG A 61 -8.13 4.03 -3.09
CA ARG A 61 -6.89 4.21 -3.86
C ARG A 61 -6.13 5.47 -3.46
N ALA A 62 -6.83 6.59 -3.30
CA ALA A 62 -6.19 7.85 -2.91
C ALA A 62 -5.55 7.75 -1.53
N GLU A 63 -6.29 7.22 -0.55
CA GLU A 63 -5.78 6.99 0.81
C GLU A 63 -4.58 6.03 0.82
N ALA A 64 -4.64 4.93 0.07
CA ALA A 64 -3.51 4.01 -0.08
C ALA A 64 -2.28 4.70 -0.68
N SER A 65 -2.48 5.50 -1.73
CA SER A 65 -1.39 6.23 -2.40
C SER A 65 -0.74 7.24 -1.47
N ASP A 66 -1.54 7.94 -0.65
CA ASP A 66 -1.03 8.93 0.30
C ASP A 66 -0.25 8.28 1.45
N MET A 67 -0.71 7.13 1.96
CA MET A 67 0.07 6.36 2.95
C MET A 67 1.39 5.88 2.36
N LEU A 68 1.40 5.38 1.13
CA LEU A 68 2.63 4.95 0.44
C LEU A 68 3.60 6.13 0.23
N ARG A 69 3.11 7.31 -0.16
CA ARG A 69 3.94 8.52 -0.27
C ARG A 69 4.59 8.89 1.06
N ARG A 70 3.85 8.80 2.16
CA ARG A 70 4.37 9.05 3.51
C ARG A 70 5.38 7.98 3.98
N LEU A 71 5.37 6.80 3.37
CA LEU A 71 6.40 5.77 3.56
C LEU A 71 7.62 5.96 2.63
N GLY A 72 7.67 7.05 1.86
CA GLY A 72 8.79 7.41 0.99
C GLY A 72 8.66 6.91 -0.45
N TYR A 73 7.52 6.38 -0.88
CA TYR A 73 7.32 5.97 -2.27
C TYR A 73 6.90 7.15 -3.16
N VAL A 74 7.34 7.13 -4.42
CA VAL A 74 6.68 7.87 -5.50
C VAL A 74 5.60 6.97 -6.10
N VAL A 75 4.39 7.50 -6.23
CA VAL A 75 3.23 6.80 -6.82
C VAL A 75 2.76 7.57 -8.03
N GLU A 76 3.34 7.25 -9.19
CA GLU A 76 3.10 7.90 -10.48
C GLU A 76 3.52 7.00 -11.65
N LEU A 77 2.74 7.02 -12.74
CA LEU A 77 3.06 6.30 -13.97
C LEU A 77 4.14 7.07 -14.76
N GLU A 78 5.34 6.49 -14.86
CA GLU A 78 6.44 7.01 -15.67
C GLU A 78 6.35 6.47 -17.12
N PRO A 79 6.29 7.34 -18.14
CA PRO A 79 6.26 6.90 -19.53
C PRO A 79 7.53 6.14 -19.93
N GLY A 80 7.37 5.10 -20.75
CA GLY A 80 8.49 4.34 -21.32
C GLY A 80 9.15 3.35 -20.36
N ARG A 81 8.55 3.08 -19.19
CA ARG A 81 8.98 2.02 -18.28
C ARG A 81 7.98 0.87 -18.26
N ASP A 82 8.53 -0.33 -18.25
CA ASP A 82 7.74 -1.53 -17.99
C ASP A 82 7.28 -1.57 -16.52
N ILE A 83 6.11 -2.16 -16.32
CA ILE A 83 5.50 -2.34 -15.00
C ILE A 83 5.29 -3.82 -14.70
N TYR A 84 5.29 -4.17 -13.41
CA TYR A 84 4.94 -5.50 -12.92
C TYR A 84 4.12 -5.40 -11.63
N ASP A 85 3.36 -6.46 -11.36
CA ASP A 85 2.51 -6.51 -10.18
C ASP A 85 3.31 -6.83 -8.91
N VAL A 86 2.97 -6.13 -7.84
CA VAL A 86 3.46 -6.37 -6.48
C VAL A 86 2.27 -6.78 -5.62
N THR A 87 2.30 -8.04 -5.18
CA THR A 87 1.30 -8.58 -4.27
C THR A 87 1.64 -8.22 -2.82
N PRO A 88 0.70 -7.72 -2.00
CA PRO A 88 0.95 -7.44 -0.60
C PRO A 88 1.25 -8.71 0.21
N LEU A 89 2.14 -8.59 1.21
CA LEU A 89 2.25 -9.58 2.28
C LEU A 89 1.11 -9.40 3.26
N ARG A 90 0.16 -10.33 3.28
CA ARG A 90 -1.04 -10.26 4.12
C ARG A 90 -0.79 -10.89 5.50
N PRO A 91 -1.45 -10.38 6.56
CA PRO A 91 -1.37 -11.01 7.87
C PRO A 91 -1.98 -12.42 7.82
N THR A 92 -1.34 -13.37 8.48
CA THR A 92 -1.84 -14.74 8.64
C THR A 92 -2.57 -14.93 9.98
N SER A 93 -2.48 -13.94 10.87
CA SER A 93 -3.12 -13.95 12.20
C SER A 93 -3.51 -12.54 12.65
N ALA A 94 -4.38 -12.46 13.67
CA ALA A 94 -4.72 -11.17 14.30
C ALA A 94 -3.50 -10.51 14.96
N HIS A 95 -2.58 -11.30 15.54
CA HIS A 95 -1.33 -10.80 16.09
C HIS A 95 -0.45 -10.18 15.00
N ASP A 96 -0.33 -10.83 13.83
CA ASP A 96 0.40 -10.27 12.69
C ASP A 96 -0.23 -8.99 12.18
N GLN A 97 -1.57 -8.93 12.10
CA GLN A 97 -2.29 -7.72 11.74
C GLN A 97 -1.99 -6.58 12.71
N MET A 98 -2.06 -6.82 14.02
CA MET A 98 -1.70 -5.82 15.04
C MET A 98 -0.24 -5.36 14.90
N ARG A 99 0.69 -6.29 14.64
CA ARG A 99 2.09 -5.95 14.38
C ARG A 99 2.24 -5.04 13.17
N MET A 100 1.59 -5.38 12.05
CA MET A 100 1.63 -4.58 10.81
C MET A 100 1.09 -3.16 11.03
N LEU A 101 -0.03 -3.01 11.75
CA LEU A 101 -0.59 -1.70 12.09
C LEU A 101 0.36 -0.86 12.96
N ASN A 102 1.01 -1.49 13.94
CA ASN A 102 2.01 -0.82 14.78
C ASN A 102 3.25 -0.39 13.98
N CYS A 103 3.72 -1.25 13.06
CA CYS A 103 4.83 -0.93 12.16
C CYS A 103 4.48 0.26 11.24
N LEU A 104 3.28 0.27 10.66
CA LEU A 104 2.80 1.38 9.83
C LEU A 104 2.81 2.68 10.63
N ARG A 105 2.19 2.68 11.81
CA ARG A 105 2.11 3.87 12.67
C ARG A 105 3.51 4.40 13.00
N ALA A 106 4.40 3.52 13.46
CA ALA A 106 5.78 3.90 13.78
C ALA A 106 6.55 4.45 12.56
N ALA A 107 6.32 3.90 11.37
CA ALA A 107 6.95 4.41 10.14
C ALA A 107 6.40 5.78 9.75
N LEU A 108 5.08 5.98 9.82
CA LEU A 108 4.43 7.24 9.50
C LEU A 108 4.77 8.37 10.48
N ASP A 109 5.00 8.05 11.77
CA ASP A 109 5.36 9.03 12.80
C ASP A 109 6.81 9.53 12.66
N ARG A 110 7.73 8.68 12.17
CA ARG A 110 9.14 9.04 11.95
C ARG A 110 9.34 10.14 10.90
N HIS A 111 8.38 10.34 10.02
CA HIS A 111 8.43 11.38 8.98
C HIS A 111 7.84 12.73 9.41
N ILE A 112 7.43 12.88 10.69
CA ILE A 112 6.86 14.13 11.23
C ILE A 112 7.89 14.95 12.02
N GLN A 113 9.10 14.42 12.27
CA GLN A 113 10.20 15.20 12.87
C GLN A 113 10.98 15.95 11.78
N ILE A 114 10.53 17.16 11.46
CA ILE A 114 11.32 18.22 10.81
C ILE A 114 11.66 19.26 11.87
#